data_AF-A0A7X7BCI7-F1
#
_entry.id   AF-A0A7X7BCI7-F1
#
_cell.length_a   1.000
_cell.length_b   1.000
_cell.length_c   1.000
_cell.angle_alpha   90.00
_cell.angle_beta   90.00
_cell.angle_gamma   90.00
#
_symmetry.space_group_name_H-M   'P 1'
#
loop_
_entity.id
_entity.type
_entity.pdbx_description
1 polymer ?
#
loop_
_entity_poly.entity_id
_entity_poly.type
_entity_poly.pdbx_seq_one_letter_code
_entity_poly.pdbx_strand_id
1 'polypeptide(L)'
;RVTRADGTVGGGEVKVADLPVDAWAQVTVTAALDGGDTGRWSVTVARAGQPPVTVSDLRMASEDFEDMEWLGFCSTATRSAAYYLDDFVFGEKEE
;
A
#
# COMPACT_ATOMS: atom_id res chain seq x y z
N ARG A 1 -14.84 6.35 2.68
CA ARG A 1 -13.63 6.26 3.54
C ARG A 1 -13.77 5.05 4.44
N VAL A 2 -12.95 4.02 4.26
CA VAL A 2 -12.99 2.83 5.13
C VAL A 2 -12.19 3.15 6.39
N THR A 3 -12.83 3.04 7.56
CA THR A 3 -12.12 3.13 8.85
C THR A 3 -11.73 1.72 9.23
N ARG A 4 -10.43 1.42 9.30
CA ARG A 4 -9.92 0.11 9.73
C ARG A 4 -9.04 0.28 10.97
N ALA A 5 -9.39 -0.42 12.03
CA ALA A 5 -8.63 -0.56 13.26
C ALA A 5 -8.65 -2.03 13.72
N ASP A 6 -8.55 -2.94 12.75
CA ASP A 6 -8.78 -4.38 12.89
C ASP A 6 -7.51 -5.22 12.72
N GLY A 7 -6.34 -4.57 12.64
CA GLY A 7 -5.06 -5.25 12.47
C GLY A 7 -4.82 -5.76 11.04
N THR A 8 -5.45 -5.16 10.04
CA THR A 8 -5.27 -5.51 8.63
C THR A 8 -4.64 -4.39 7.81
N VAL A 9 -4.00 -4.76 6.69
CA VAL A 9 -3.54 -3.85 5.64
C VAL A 9 -4.38 -4.08 4.39
N GLY A 10 -4.76 -2.99 3.71
CA GLY A 10 -5.64 -3.05 2.55
C GLY A 10 -5.55 -1.83 1.63
N GLY A 11 -6.01 -2.03 0.40
CA GLY A 11 -6.09 -1.04 -0.67
C GLY A 11 -7.54 -0.78 -1.07
N GLY A 12 -8.04 0.44 -0.90
CA GLY A 12 -9.48 0.71 -1.09
C GLY A 12 -10.33 -0.20 -0.19
N GLU A 13 -11.25 -0.97 -0.78
CA GLU A 13 -12.10 -1.94 -0.06
C GLU A 13 -11.45 -3.33 0.10
N VAL A 14 -10.32 -3.59 -0.57
CA VAL A 14 -9.68 -4.90 -0.59
C VAL A 14 -8.75 -5.08 0.61
N LYS A 15 -8.99 -6.15 1.40
CA LYS A 15 -8.04 -6.64 2.40
C LYS A 15 -6.91 -7.39 1.68
N VAL A 16 -5.67 -7.05 2.01
CA VAL A 16 -4.47 -7.69 1.42
C VAL A 16 -3.88 -8.70 2.39
N ALA A 17 -3.63 -8.30 3.65
CA ALA A 17 -3.04 -9.18 4.65
C ALA A 17 -3.38 -8.72 6.08
N ASP A 18 -3.09 -9.58 7.06
CA ASP A 18 -3.03 -9.16 8.46
C ASP A 18 -1.69 -8.45 8.74
N LEU A 19 -1.73 -7.40 9.55
CA LEU A 19 -0.56 -6.64 9.98
C LEU A 19 -0.50 -6.69 11.52
N PRO A 20 0.12 -7.74 12.09
CA PRO A 20 0.25 -7.86 13.54
C PRO A 20 1.13 -6.74 14.10
N VAL A 21 0.88 -6.36 15.36
CA VAL A 21 1.73 -5.44 16.11
C VAL A 21 3.12 -6.04 16.32
N ASP A 22 4.13 -5.18 16.48
CA ASP A 22 5.52 -5.56 16.75
C ASP A 22 6.15 -6.48 15.69
N ALA A 23 5.67 -6.40 14.45
CA ALA A 23 6.22 -7.14 13.31
C ALA A 23 6.46 -6.21 12.12
N TRP A 24 7.60 -6.40 11.46
CA TRP A 24 7.89 -5.74 10.18
C TRP A 24 7.12 -6.40 9.04
N ALA A 25 6.62 -5.58 8.14
CA ALA A 25 6.09 -5.99 6.85
C ALA A 25 6.68 -5.09 5.78
N GLN A 26 7.21 -5.68 4.72
CA GLN A 26 7.61 -4.93 3.54
C GLN A 26 6.38 -4.76 2.65
N VAL A 27 6.08 -3.51 2.31
CA VAL A 27 4.95 -3.15 1.45
C VAL A 27 5.51 -2.57 0.16
N THR A 28 5.26 -3.26 -0.94
CA THR A 28 5.62 -2.79 -2.28
C THR A 28 4.34 -2.42 -3.01
N VAL A 29 4.24 -1.18 -3.47
CA VAL A 29 3.13 -0.68 -4.28
C VAL A 29 3.68 -0.34 -5.65
N THR A 30 3.03 -0.84 -6.70
CA THR A 30 3.36 -0.51 -8.09
C THR A 30 2.12 0.00 -8.79
N ALA A 31 2.21 1.15 -9.43
CA ALA A 31 1.14 1.78 -10.16
C ALA A 31 1.58 2.01 -11.61
N ALA A 32 0.67 1.78 -12.56
CA ALA A 32 0.84 2.30 -13.91
C ALA A 32 0.28 3.73 -13.92
N LEU A 33 1.20 4.68 -14.08
CA LEU A 33 0.92 6.10 -14.31
C LEU A 33 1.01 6.33 -15.82
N ASP A 34 0.35 7.38 -16.33
CA ASP A 34 0.23 7.72 -17.75
C ASP A 34 -0.60 6.77 -18.66
N GLY A 35 -1.19 7.37 -19.70
CA GLY A 35 -2.27 6.92 -20.60
C GLY A 35 -2.31 5.50 -21.20
N GLY A 36 -1.33 4.62 -20.96
CA GLY A 36 -1.19 3.34 -21.66
C GLY A 36 -1.96 2.16 -21.08
N ASP A 37 -1.88 1.95 -19.76
CA ASP A 37 -2.48 0.81 -19.02
C ASP A 37 -3.25 1.34 -17.77
N THR A 38 -3.93 2.47 -17.97
CA THR A 38 -4.30 3.43 -16.94
C THR A 38 -5.21 2.90 -15.84
N GLY A 39 -4.97 3.42 -14.64
CA GLY A 39 -5.88 3.25 -13.52
C GLY A 39 -5.74 1.89 -12.81
N ARG A 40 -4.63 1.17 -13.00
CA ARG A 40 -4.31 -0.06 -12.28
C ARG A 40 -3.11 0.09 -11.37
N TRP A 41 -3.17 -0.62 -10.26
CA TRP A 41 -2.05 -0.77 -9.35
C TRP A 41 -2.06 -2.16 -8.72
N SER A 42 -0.92 -2.52 -8.14
CA SER A 42 -0.75 -3.73 -7.36
C SER A 42 -0.09 -3.41 -6.03
N VAL A 43 -0.33 -4.29 -5.06
CA VAL A 43 0.33 -4.23 -3.76
C VAL A 43 0.77 -5.62 -3.36
N THR A 44 2.02 -5.70 -2.91
CA THR A 44 2.58 -6.90 -2.32
C THR A 44 2.93 -6.61 -0.87
N VAL A 45 2.51 -7.51 0.03
CA VAL A 45 2.86 -7.46 1.44
C VAL A 45 3.64 -8.72 1.79
N ALA A 46 4.92 -8.54 2.14
CA ALA A 46 5.80 -9.60 2.60
C ALA A 46 6.02 -9.49 4.11
N ARG A 47 5.94 -10.62 4.81
CA ARG A 47 6.11 -10.73 6.27
C ARG A 47 7.03 -11.89 6.59
N ALA A 48 7.81 -11.77 7.66
CA ALA A 48 8.74 -12.81 8.08
C ALA A 48 8.00 -14.16 8.29
N GLY A 49 8.55 -15.22 7.72
CA GLY A 49 8.00 -16.59 7.85
C GLY A 49 6.72 -16.87 7.06
N GLN A 50 6.26 -15.94 6.21
CA GLN A 50 5.08 -16.14 5.37
C GLN A 50 5.42 -15.84 3.90
N PRO A 51 4.81 -16.56 2.94
CA PRO A 51 4.88 -16.17 1.54
C PRO A 51 4.32 -14.74 1.34
N PRO A 52 4.93 -13.92 0.46
CA PRO A 52 4.36 -12.64 0.08
C PRO A 52 2.95 -12.81 -0.48
N VAL A 53 2.06 -11.89 -0.11
CA VAL A 53 0.70 -11.84 -0.66
C VAL A 53 0.62 -10.65 -1.61
N THR A 54 0.33 -10.93 -2.87
CA THR A 54 0.14 -9.92 -3.91
C THR A 54 -1.32 -9.83 -4.29
N VAL A 55 -1.82 -8.60 -4.37
CA VAL A 55 -3.10 -8.28 -5.01
C VAL A 55 -2.80 -7.38 -6.20
N SER A 56 -3.16 -7.86 -7.39
CA SER A 56 -2.96 -7.16 -8.66
C SER A 56 -4.27 -6.58 -9.19
N ASP A 57 -4.16 -5.77 -10.24
CA ASP A 57 -5.29 -5.23 -10.99
C ASP A 57 -6.29 -4.42 -10.15
N LEU A 58 -5.81 -3.80 -9.07
CA LEU A 58 -6.61 -2.89 -8.26
C LEU A 58 -6.88 -1.62 -9.04
N ARG A 59 -8.12 -1.11 -8.97
CA ARG A 59 -8.48 0.16 -9.61
C ARG A 59 -7.95 1.34 -8.79
N MET A 60 -7.45 2.36 -9.49
CA MET A 60 -7.23 3.67 -8.89
C MET A 60 -8.55 4.25 -8.39
N ALA A 61 -8.48 5.10 -7.37
CA ALA A 61 -9.67 5.76 -6.84
C ALA A 61 -10.24 6.81 -7.81
N SER A 62 -9.39 7.38 -8.67
CA SER A 62 -9.76 8.28 -9.76
C SER A 62 -9.09 7.81 -11.04
N GLU A 63 -9.80 7.87 -12.16
CA GLU A 63 -9.24 7.60 -13.49
C GLU A 63 -8.31 8.74 -13.95
N ASP A 64 -8.47 9.94 -13.37
CA ASP A 64 -7.63 11.12 -13.64
C ASP A 64 -6.29 11.10 -12.86
N PHE A 65 -5.99 10.04 -12.09
CA PHE A 65 -4.73 9.94 -11.35
C PHE A 65 -3.61 9.48 -12.28
N GLU A 66 -2.99 10.44 -12.96
CA GLU A 66 -1.97 10.19 -13.98
C GLU A 66 -0.54 10.44 -13.50
N ASP A 67 -0.35 11.22 -12.43
CA ASP A 67 0.95 11.62 -11.90
C ASP A 67 1.03 11.46 -10.38
N MET A 68 2.20 11.05 -9.87
CA MET A 68 2.47 10.98 -8.42
C MET A 68 3.03 12.32 -7.92
N GLU A 69 2.14 13.21 -7.48
CA GLU A 69 2.54 14.50 -6.91
C GLU A 69 2.85 14.43 -5.40
N TRP A 70 2.32 13.44 -4.68
CA TRP A 70 2.48 13.33 -3.24
C TRP A 70 2.52 11.87 -2.74
N LEU A 71 3.59 11.54 -2.03
CA LEU A 71 3.71 10.31 -1.25
C LEU A 71 4.00 10.66 0.22
N GLY A 72 3.22 10.10 1.14
CA GLY A 72 3.43 10.31 2.55
C GLY A 72 2.67 9.35 3.45
N PHE A 73 3.05 9.34 4.72
CA PHE A 73 2.44 8.53 5.76
C PHE A 73 1.57 9.43 6.64
N CYS A 74 0.31 9.04 6.83
CA CYS A 74 -0.62 9.76 7.67
C CYS A 74 -1.21 8.78 8.69
N SER A 75 -1.12 9.14 9.98
CA SER A 75 -1.80 8.40 11.02
C SER A 75 -3.18 8.99 11.27
N THR A 76 -4.20 8.16 11.14
CA THR A 76 -5.58 8.51 11.54
C THR A 76 -5.93 7.90 12.91
N ALA A 77 -4.93 7.59 13.74
CA ALA A 77 -5.13 7.00 15.06
C ALA A 77 -5.84 7.97 16.01
N THR A 78 -6.79 7.46 16.79
CA THR A 78 -7.52 8.24 17.81
C THR A 78 -6.87 8.20 19.19
N ARG A 79 -5.77 7.46 19.32
CA ARG A 79 -4.97 7.30 20.54
C ARG A 79 -3.49 7.42 20.19
N SER A 80 -2.67 7.79 21.16
CA SER A 80 -1.22 7.79 21.01
C SER A 80 -0.72 6.41 20.59
N ALA A 81 0.03 6.37 19.50
CA ALA A 81 0.64 5.18 18.94
C ALA A 81 1.96 5.56 18.26
N ALA A 82 2.90 4.62 18.21
CA ALA A 82 4.13 4.75 17.46
C ALA A 82 4.06 3.82 16.24
N TYR A 83 4.46 4.33 15.08
CA TYR A 83 4.66 3.55 13.86
C TYR A 83 6.12 3.73 13.45
N TYR A 84 6.80 2.61 13.21
CA TYR A 84 8.17 2.59 12.71
C TYR A 84 8.16 2.32 11.22
N LEU A 85 9.06 2.99 10.53
CA LEU A 85 9.08 3.17 9.09
C LEU A 85 10.56 3.08 8.70
N ASP A 86 10.92 2.14 7.81
CA ASP A 86 12.29 1.92 7.36
C ASP A 86 12.34 1.38 5.91
N ASP A 87 13.54 1.36 5.32
CA ASP A 87 13.85 0.84 3.97
C ASP A 87 13.02 1.48 2.83
N PHE A 88 12.94 2.81 2.82
CA PHE A 88 12.19 3.55 1.79
C PHE A 88 12.92 3.60 0.45
N VAL A 89 12.21 3.12 -0.58
CA VAL A 89 12.56 3.36 -1.97
C VAL A 89 11.32 3.88 -2.68
N PHE A 90 11.50 4.96 -3.44
CA PHE A 90 10.48 5.52 -4.32
C PHE A 90 11.15 5.93 -5.62
N GLY A 91 10.53 5.54 -6.73
CA GLY A 91 11.03 5.81 -8.06
C GLY A 91 10.26 5.00 -9.10
N GLU A 92 10.68 5.14 -10.35
CA GLU A 92 10.21 4.31 -11.44
C GLU A 92 10.63 2.86 -11.20
N LYS A 93 9.78 1.92 -11.64
CA LYS A 93 10.10 0.50 -11.54
C LYS A 93 11.17 0.18 -12.58
N GLU A 94 12.35 -0.22 -12.13
CA GLU A 94 13.38 -0.77 -13.01
C GLU A 94 12.91 -2.09 -13.63
N GLU A 95 13.23 -2.32 -14.91
CA GLU A 95 12.92 -3.56 -15.65
C GLU A 95 13.78 -4.75 -15.19
#